data_AF-A0A426T120-F1
#
_entry.id   AF-A0A426T120-F1
#
_cell.length_a   1.000
_cell.length_b   1.000
_cell.length_c   1.000
_cell.angle_alpha   90.00
_cell.angle_beta   90.00
_cell.angle_gamma   90.00
#
_symmetry.space_group_name_H-M   'P 1'
#
loop_
_entity.id
_entity.type
_entity.pdbx_description
1 polymer ?
#
loop_
_entity_poly.entity_id
_entity_poly.type
_entity_poly.pdbx_seq_one_letter_code
_entity_poly.pdbx_strand_id
1 'polypeptide(L)' 'YTGYTTDVEKRLATHNRGKGAKYTRGRLPVSLVYQEAFASKQEAMSAEALFKKRSRQSKLDYIAVMTKKPRPK' A
#
# COMPACT_ATOMS: atom_id res chain seq x y z
N TYR A 1 4.52 -5.82 -1.57
CA TYR A 1 5.25 -4.70 -0.93
C TYR A 1 4.22 -3.88 -0.17
N THR A 2 4.51 -3.49 1.07
CA THR A 2 3.57 -2.73 1.91
C THR A 2 4.36 -1.64 2.63
N GLY A 3 3.83 -0.43 2.61
CA GLY A 3 4.41 0.69 3.34
C GLY A 3 3.46 1.88 3.28
N TYR A 4 3.66 2.83 4.18
CA TYR A 4 2.96 4.10 4.13
C TYR A 4 3.79 5.14 3.35
N THR A 5 3.09 6.12 2.80
CA THR A 5 3.69 7.29 2.15
C THR A 5 2.68 8.42 2.18
N THR A 6 3.16 9.66 2.17
CA THR A 6 2.30 10.84 2.00
C THR A 6 1.84 10.95 0.55
N ASP A 7 2.75 10.73 -0.40
CA ASP A 7 2.46 10.80 -1.83
C ASP A 7 2.56 9.41 -2.48
N VAL A 8 1.42 8.78 -2.76
CA VAL A 8 1.39 7.44 -3.38
C VAL A 8 1.86 7.48 -4.82
N GLU A 9 1.44 8.49 -5.60
CA GLU A 9 1.82 8.62 -7.02
C GLU A 9 3.32 8.83 -7.21
N LYS A 10 3.92 9.78 -6.47
CA LYS A 10 5.37 10.01 -6.49
C LYS A 10 6.12 8.74 -6.11
N ARG A 11 5.63 8.01 -5.11
CA ARG A 11 6.26 6.76 -4.67
C ARG A 11 6.16 5.69 -5.75
N LEU A 12 4.99 5.47 -6.34
CA LEU A 12 4.78 4.51 -7.42
C LEU A 12 5.70 4.80 -8.61
N ALA A 13 5.78 6.06 -9.04
CA ALA A 13 6.66 6.48 -10.11
C ALA A 13 8.15 6.31 -9.77
N THR A 14 8.54 6.51 -8.51
CA THR A 14 9.93 6.28 -8.05
C THR A 14 10.28 4.80 -8.01
N HIS A 15 9.34 3.96 -7.55
CA HIS A 15 9.46 2.51 -7.57
C HIS A 15 9.57 1.99 -9.00
N ASN A 16 8.68 2.41 -9.91
CA ASN A 16 8.72 2.03 -11.33
C ASN A 16 9.99 2.50 -12.05
N ARG A 17 10.61 3.60 -11.61
CA ARG A 17 11.92 4.06 -12.08
C ARG A 17 13.11 3.27 -11.52
N GLY A 18 12.87 2.23 -10.71
CA GLY A 18 13.93 1.43 -10.09
C GLY A 18 14.70 2.14 -8.97
N LYS A 19 14.30 3.35 -8.58
CA LYS A 19 14.87 4.12 -7.46
C LYS A 19 14.14 3.90 -6.13
N GLY A 20 13.15 2.99 -6.12
CA GLY A 20 12.41 2.62 -4.92
C GLY A 20 13.17 1.66 -3.99
N ALA A 21 12.44 0.98 -3.11
CA ALA A 21 13.01 0.04 -2.15
C ALA A 21 13.81 -1.09 -2.84
N LYS A 22 14.88 -1.57 -2.17
CA LYS A 22 15.74 -2.67 -2.63
C LYS A 22 14.94 -3.88 -3.13
N TYR A 23 13.86 -4.22 -2.44
CA TYR A 23 12.98 -5.35 -2.77
C TYR A 23 12.21 -5.18 -4.10
N THR A 24 11.79 -3.95 -4.41
CA THR A 24 10.99 -3.64 -5.62
C THR A 24 11.83 -3.32 -6.85
N ARG A 25 13.12 -3.00 -6.67
CA ARG A 25 14.01 -2.58 -7.77
C ARG A 25 14.20 -3.64 -8.86
N GLY A 26 14.18 -4.92 -8.51
CA GLY A 26 14.26 -6.04 -9.46
C GLY A 26 12.91 -6.66 -9.86
N ARG A 27 11.79 -6.06 -9.44
CA ARG A 27 10.43 -6.59 -9.65
C ARG A 27 9.52 -5.50 -10.20
N LEU A 28 9.88 -5.03 -11.39
CA LEU A 28 9.19 -3.98 -12.13
C LEU A 28 8.46 -4.59 -13.33
N PRO A 29 7.29 -4.06 -13.74
CA PRO A 29 6.58 -2.91 -13.18
C PRO A 29 5.80 -3.25 -11.90
N VAL A 30 5.76 -2.33 -10.94
CA VAL A 30 4.91 -2.45 -9.75
C VAL A 30 3.59 -1.74 -10.00
N SER A 31 2.50 -2.47 -9.77
CA SER A 31 1.15 -1.94 -9.84
C SER A 31 0.60 -1.67 -8.45
N LEU A 32 -0.09 -0.55 -8.29
CA LEU A 32 -0.80 -0.23 -7.07
C LEU A 32 -2.09 -1.04 -6.99
N VAL A 33 -2.15 -2.00 -6.08
CA VAL A 33 -3.35 -2.83 -5.87
C VAL A 33 -4.33 -2.15 -4.90
N TYR A 34 -3.79 -1.49 -3.87
CA TYR A 34 -4.58 -0.89 -2.80
C TYR A 34 -3.85 0.31 -2.19
N GLN A 35 -4.61 1.36 -1.87
CA GLN A 35 -4.15 2.50 -1.07
C GLN A 35 -5.28 2.94 -0.14
N GLU A 36 -4.91 3.39 1.05
CA GLU A 36 -5.83 3.95 2.04
C GLU A 36 -5.23 5.23 2.57
N ALA A 37 -6.05 6.28 2.69
CA ALA A 37 -5.64 7.55 3.26
C ALA A 37 -6.07 7.59 4.73
N PHE A 38 -5.14 7.98 5.60
CA PHE A 38 -5.39 8.17 7.02
C PHE A 38 -5.14 9.64 7.37
N ALA A 39 -5.92 10.18 8.29
CA ALA A 39 -5.77 11.56 8.73
C ALA A 39 -4.51 11.73 9.60
N SER A 40 -4.16 10.69 10.37
CA SER A 40 -3.05 10.74 11.32
C SER A 40 -1.94 9.74 11.00
N LYS A 41 -0.68 10.14 11.24
CA LYS A 41 0.50 9.26 11.12
C LYS A 41 0.37 8.02 12.02
N GLN A 42 -0.20 8.18 13.22
CA GLN A 42 -0.40 7.08 14.17
C GLN A 42 -1.37 6.03 13.62
N GLU A 43 -2.47 6.46 13.01
CA GLU A 43 -3.43 5.57 12.36
C GLU A 43 -2.77 4.81 11.21
N ALA A 44 -2.01 5.52 10.36
CA ALA A 44 -1.29 4.90 9.25
C ALA A 44 -0.28 3.83 9.73
N MET A 45 0.48 4.12 10.79
CA MET A 45 1.44 3.15 11.36
C MET A 45 0.74 1.97 12.01
N SER A 46 -0.37 2.20 12.73
CA SER A 46 -1.17 1.15 13.34
C SER A 46 -1.78 0.22 12.28
N ALA A 47 -2.39 0.80 11.25
CA ALA A 47 -2.94 0.07 10.11
C ALA A 47 -1.85 -0.74 9.39
N GLU A 48 -0.66 -0.16 9.16
CA GLU A 48 0.47 -0.88 8.56
C GLU A 48 0.91 -2.07 9.43
N ALA A 49 1.01 -1.89 10.75
CA ALA A 49 1.39 -2.95 11.68
C ALA A 49 0.36 -4.09 11.70
N LEU A 50 -0.93 -3.75 11.75
CA LEU A 50 -2.02 -4.71 11.65
C LEU A 50 -1.99 -5.44 10.31
N PHE A 51 -1.79 -4.70 9.21
CA PHE A 51 -1.72 -5.28 7.88
C PHE A 51 -0.50 -6.20 7.72
N LYS A 52 0.67 -5.83 8.26
CA LYS A 52 1.86 -6.70 8.25
C LYS A 52 1.64 -8.01 8.99
N LYS A 53 0.98 -7.97 10.15
CA LYS A 53 0.65 -9.14 10.99
C LYS A 53 -0.36 -10.10 10.33
N ARG A 54 -1.17 -9.64 9.37
CA ARG A 54 -2.15 -10.50 8.68
C ARG A 54 -1.48 -11.56 7.79
N SER A 55 -2.12 -12.72 7.70
CA SER A 55 -1.76 -13.78 6.77
C SER A 55 -1.99 -13.33 5.32
N ARG A 56 -1.42 -14.05 4.35
CA ARG A 56 -1.61 -13.75 2.93
C ARG A 56 -3.09 -13.70 2.55
N GLN A 57 -3.89 -14.66 3.02
CA GLN A 57 -5.32 -14.74 2.71
C GLN A 57 -6.07 -13.52 3.26
N SER A 58 -5.87 -13.22 4.55
CA SER A 58 -6.52 -12.07 5.19
C SER A 58 -6.14 -10.71 4.58
N LYS A 59 -4.96 -10.62 3.93
CA LYS A 59 -4.58 -9.43 3.15
C LYS A 59 -5.38 -9.33 1.86
N LEU A 60 -5.54 -10.44 1.13
CA LEU A 60 -6.33 -10.48 -0.09
C LEU A 60 -7.81 -10.17 0.19
N ASP A 61 -8.37 -10.77 1.25
CA ASP A 61 -9.75 -10.49 1.67
C ASP A 61 -9.92 -9.02 2.07
N TYR A 62 -8.98 -8.47 2.84
CA TYR A 62 -9.03 -7.06 3.23
C TYR A 62 -9.01 -6.13 2.00
N ILE A 63 -8.12 -6.40 1.04
CA ILE A 63 -8.06 -5.65 -0.22
C ILE A 63 -9.38 -5.80 -0.97
N ALA A 64 -9.93 -7.01 -1.08
CA ALA A 64 -11.19 -7.27 -1.79
C ALA A 64 -12.40 -6.58 -1.13
N VAL A 65 -12.42 -6.48 0.19
CA VAL A 65 -13.46 -5.74 0.93
C VAL A 65 -13.33 -4.24 0.72
N MET A 66 -12.10 -3.71 0.80
CA MET A 66 -11.89 -2.28 0.68
C MET A 66 -11.99 -1.76 -0.75
N THR A 67 -11.66 -2.55 -1.77
CA THR A 67 -11.90 -2.18 -3.18
C THR A 67 -13.38 -2.11 -3.53
N LYS A 68 -14.25 -2.82 -2.79
CA LYS A 68 -15.70 -2.77 -2.96
C LYS A 68 -16.36 -1.58 -2.30
N LYS A 69 -15.68 -0.85 -1.41
CA LYS A 69 -16.24 0.34 -0.77
C LYS A 69 -16.11 1.53 -1.73
N PRO A 70 -17.20 2.18 -2.16
CA PRO A 70 -17.10 3.39 -2.98
C PRO A 70 -16.39 4.47 -2.15
N ARG A 71 -15.32 5.05 -2.72
CA ARG A 71 -14.62 6.18 -2.10
C ARG A 71 -15.62 7.31 -1.85
N PRO A 72 -15.69 7.90 -0.65
CA PRO A 72 -16.48 9.11 -0.45
C PRO A 72 -15.91 10.22 -1.34
N LYS A 73 -16.81 10.93 -2.03
CA LYS A 73 -16.50 12.08 -2.90
C LYS A 73 -15.86 13.22 -2.12
#